data_AF-A0A7W3AND1-F1
#
_entry.id   AF-A0A7W3AND1-F1
#
_cell.length_a   1.000
_cell.length_b   1.000
_cell.length_c   1.000
_cell.angle_alpha   90.00
_cell.angle_beta   90.00
_cell.angle_gamma   90.00
#
_symmetry.space_group_name_H-M   'P 1'
#
loop_
_entity.id
_entity.type
_entity.pdbx_description
1 polymer ?
#
loop_
_entity_poly.entity_id
_entity_poly.type
_entity_poly.pdbx_seq_one_letter_code
_entity_poly.pdbx_strand_id
1 'polypeptide(L)'
;MKLRVLGAVLAVILGGVSLNAAYAGALPAKYEAGLKVLRDYKTDRPDEFIDFCEKENITLQPVEPGFTGKGDFCLFAYSADRLDKAIRKAGYSTKDTMTALSKSWMQFQVYSREGMGELLQPLYALALVPEGQQFLIKKGFMREEDVAGFDAIVAYEKQLKEQRNKKPSASCVQSKTAEYSAVAGPLAPQMAEQWCKQYGQ
;
A
#
# COMPACT_ATOMS: atom_id res chain seq x y z
N MET A 1 -12.76 -36.27 -43.06
CA MET A 1 -13.05 -35.45 -41.87
C MET A 1 -13.48 -36.41 -40.76
N LYS A 2 -12.56 -36.77 -39.85
CA LYS A 2 -12.39 -36.18 -38.50
C LYS A 2 -13.66 -36.24 -37.65
N LEU A 3 -13.76 -37.24 -36.77
CA LEU A 3 -13.83 -37.02 -35.32
C LEU A 3 -13.51 -38.33 -34.59
N ARG A 4 -12.49 -38.25 -33.74
CA ARG A 4 -11.87 -39.35 -33.01
C ARG A 4 -12.66 -39.63 -31.73
N VAL A 5 -13.08 -40.88 -31.60
CA VAL A 5 -12.99 -41.75 -30.41
C VAL A 5 -12.99 -41.06 -29.04
N LEU A 6 -14.12 -41.20 -28.35
CA LEU A 6 -14.20 -41.26 -26.89
C LEU A 6 -13.15 -42.23 -26.34
N GLY A 7 -12.29 -41.76 -25.43
CA GLY A 7 -11.26 -42.57 -24.81
C GLY A 7 -11.02 -42.22 -23.34
N ALA A 8 -11.64 -43.00 -22.46
CA ALA A 8 -11.22 -43.44 -21.13
C ALA A 8 -10.80 -42.42 -20.05
N VAL A 9 -11.66 -42.36 -19.04
CA VAL A 9 -11.32 -42.16 -17.62
C VAL A 9 -10.38 -43.29 -17.16
N LEU A 10 -9.27 -42.99 -16.49
CA LEU A 10 -8.97 -43.40 -15.10
C LEU A 10 -7.58 -42.97 -14.62
N ALA A 11 -7.50 -42.78 -13.31
CA ALA A 11 -6.46 -42.13 -12.55
C ALA A 11 -5.31 -43.06 -12.12
N VAL A 12 -4.29 -42.41 -11.56
CA VAL A 12 -3.27 -42.87 -10.60
C VAL A 12 -2.02 -43.53 -11.20
N ILE A 13 -0.93 -42.74 -11.28
CA ILE A 13 0.38 -43.19 -10.78
C ILE A 13 0.93 -42.11 -9.84
N LEU A 14 1.14 -42.54 -8.60
CA LEU A 14 1.67 -41.85 -7.45
C LEU A 14 3.00 -41.15 -7.72
N GLY A 15 3.05 -39.85 -7.40
CA GLY A 15 4.26 -39.04 -7.52
C GLY A 15 4.05 -37.60 -7.04
N GLY A 16 3.48 -37.41 -5.84
CA GLY A 16 3.82 -36.30 -4.95
C GLY A 16 3.85 -34.85 -5.47
N VAL A 17 3.04 -34.46 -6.46
CA VAL A 17 2.83 -33.04 -6.78
C VAL A 17 1.34 -32.77 -6.70
N SER A 18 0.90 -32.31 -5.53
CA SER A 18 -0.45 -31.78 -5.36
C SER A 18 -0.70 -30.72 -6.42
N LEU A 19 -1.61 -31.04 -7.35
CA LEU A 19 -2.21 -30.18 -8.36
C LEU A 19 -3.05 -29.06 -7.72
N ASN A 20 -2.41 -28.21 -6.93
CA ASN A 20 -2.93 -26.93 -6.45
C ASN A 20 -1.94 -25.79 -6.75
N ALA A 21 -1.19 -25.90 -7.84
CA ALA A 21 -0.65 -24.70 -8.50
C ALA A 21 -1.77 -24.03 -9.29
N ALA A 22 -2.86 -23.66 -8.60
CA ALA A 22 -3.68 -22.56 -9.11
C ALA A 22 -2.73 -21.37 -9.21
N TYR A 23 -2.65 -20.71 -10.37
CA TYR A 23 -1.94 -19.44 -10.48
C TYR A 23 -2.53 -18.51 -9.42
N ALA A 24 -1.81 -18.33 -8.31
CA ALA A 24 -2.27 -17.51 -7.22
C ALA A 24 -2.32 -16.07 -7.74
N GLY A 25 -3.52 -15.53 -7.92
CA GLY A 25 -3.71 -14.15 -8.35
C GLY A 25 -3.49 -13.17 -7.21
N ALA A 26 -3.62 -11.88 -7.52
CA ALA A 26 -3.63 -10.83 -6.51
C ALA A 26 -4.67 -11.12 -5.41
N LEU A 27 -4.34 -10.79 -4.17
CA LEU A 27 -5.29 -10.77 -3.07
C LEU A 27 -6.42 -9.80 -3.45
N PRO A 28 -7.68 -10.23 -3.60
CA PRO A 28 -8.74 -9.31 -3.98
C PRO A 28 -9.02 -8.34 -2.83
N ALA A 29 -9.34 -7.09 -3.18
CA ALA A 29 -9.86 -6.11 -2.23
C ALA A 29 -11.28 -6.50 -1.80
N LYS A 30 -11.36 -7.44 -0.85
CA LYS A 30 -12.60 -7.96 -0.25
C LYS A 30 -12.32 -8.34 1.19
N TYR A 31 -13.21 -7.93 2.08
CA TYR A 31 -13.09 -8.21 3.50
C TYR A 31 -12.84 -9.69 3.82
N GLU A 32 -13.54 -10.64 3.18
CA GLU A 32 -13.38 -12.07 3.47
C GLU A 32 -12.00 -12.62 3.07
N ALA A 33 -11.39 -12.05 2.02
CA ALA A 33 -10.04 -12.41 1.62
C ALA A 33 -9.02 -11.92 2.66
N GLY A 34 -9.20 -10.69 3.15
CA GLY A 34 -8.42 -10.16 4.27
C GLY A 34 -8.53 -11.01 5.54
N LEU A 35 -9.74 -11.46 5.91
CA LEU A 35 -9.94 -12.37 7.04
C LEU A 35 -9.26 -13.72 6.86
N LYS A 36 -9.08 -14.21 5.63
CA LYS A 36 -8.34 -15.44 5.36
C LYS A 36 -6.85 -15.24 5.65
N VAL A 37 -6.29 -14.11 5.19
CA VAL A 37 -4.89 -13.75 5.49
C VAL A 37 -4.67 -13.55 6.97
N LEU A 38 -5.54 -12.82 7.66
CA LEU A 38 -5.41 -12.53 9.10
C LEU A 38 -5.41 -13.79 9.97
N ARG A 39 -6.19 -14.82 9.59
CA ARG A 39 -6.18 -16.11 10.30
C ARG A 39 -4.82 -16.83 10.23
N ASP A 40 -4.07 -16.57 9.17
CA ASP A 40 -2.74 -17.13 8.95
C ASP A 40 -1.61 -16.19 9.40
N TYR A 41 -1.93 -14.94 9.70
CA TYR A 41 -1.00 -13.94 10.22
C TYR A 41 -0.79 -14.15 11.71
N LYS A 42 0.32 -14.80 12.07
CA LYS A 42 0.68 -15.07 13.46
C LYS A 42 1.21 -13.81 14.15
N THR A 43 0.77 -13.59 15.39
CA THR A 43 1.32 -12.58 16.30
C THR A 43 2.77 -12.92 16.69
N ASP A 44 3.63 -11.90 16.71
CA ASP A 44 5.09 -12.06 16.81
C ASP A 44 5.62 -12.01 18.24
N ARG A 45 6.83 -12.54 18.42
CA ARG A 45 7.64 -12.34 19.63
C ARG A 45 8.73 -11.29 19.34
N PRO A 46 9.03 -10.37 20.28
CA PRO A 46 9.95 -9.25 20.03
C PRO A 46 11.39 -9.63 19.65
N ASP A 47 11.84 -10.83 20.02
CA ASP A 47 13.16 -11.38 19.73
C ASP A 47 13.33 -11.75 18.24
N GLU A 48 12.29 -12.29 17.60
CA GLU A 48 12.32 -12.69 16.18
C GLU A 48 12.56 -11.50 15.22
N PHE A 49 12.21 -10.30 15.65
CA PHE A 49 12.37 -9.07 14.89
C PHE A 49 13.84 -8.67 14.73
N ILE A 50 14.63 -8.68 15.82
CA ILE A 50 16.04 -8.25 15.80
C ILE A 50 16.86 -9.23 14.95
N ASP A 51 16.67 -10.54 15.17
CA ASP A 51 17.34 -11.59 14.41
C ASP A 51 17.05 -11.48 12.91
N PHE A 52 15.82 -11.11 12.54
CA PHE A 52 15.46 -10.87 11.15
C PHE A 52 16.24 -9.69 10.56
N CYS A 53 16.33 -8.56 11.27
CA CYS A 53 17.06 -7.38 10.79
C CYS A 53 18.53 -7.71 10.52
N GLU A 54 19.19 -8.40 11.46
CA GLU A 54 20.59 -8.80 11.33
C GLU A 54 20.79 -9.74 10.14
N LYS A 55 19.93 -10.76 10.02
CA LYS A 55 19.99 -11.73 8.92
C LYS A 55 19.78 -11.09 7.55
N GLU A 56 18.85 -10.16 7.44
CA GLU A 56 18.54 -9.47 6.17
C GLU A 56 19.48 -8.28 5.89
N ASN A 57 20.41 -8.00 6.81
CA ASN A 57 21.34 -6.88 6.77
C ASN A 57 20.61 -5.52 6.65
N ILE A 58 19.53 -5.36 7.41
CA ILE A 58 18.73 -4.15 7.47
C ILE A 58 19.24 -3.28 8.61
N THR A 59 19.61 -2.04 8.31
CA THR A 59 20.05 -1.10 9.35
C THR A 59 18.89 -0.72 10.26
N LEU A 60 19.16 -0.50 11.55
CA LEU A 60 18.17 0.02 12.50
C LEU A 60 18.10 1.55 12.47
N GLN A 61 18.79 2.21 11.55
CA GLN A 61 18.73 3.67 11.43
C GLN A 61 17.42 4.10 10.74
N PRO A 62 16.96 5.34 11.00
CA PRO A 62 15.85 5.92 10.27
C PRO A 62 16.05 5.91 8.75
N VAL A 63 14.97 5.73 8.01
CA VAL A 63 14.90 5.83 6.55
C VAL A 63 13.90 6.94 6.21
N GLU A 64 14.42 8.15 6.03
CA GLU A 64 13.63 9.34 5.75
C GLU A 64 13.01 9.31 4.33
N PRO A 65 11.85 9.96 4.11
CA PRO A 65 11.01 10.61 5.11
C PRO A 65 9.99 9.63 5.76
N GLY A 66 9.99 8.36 5.37
CA GLY A 66 8.91 7.41 5.67
C GLY A 66 9.01 6.71 7.04
N PHE A 67 10.23 6.52 7.55
CA PHE A 67 10.53 5.72 8.74
C PHE A 67 11.50 6.49 9.64
N THR A 68 10.96 7.33 10.52
CA THR A 68 11.74 8.30 11.32
C THR A 68 12.24 7.73 12.64
N GLY A 69 11.61 6.67 13.15
CA GLY A 69 12.01 5.98 14.37
C GLY A 69 13.13 4.95 14.14
N LYS A 70 13.91 4.69 15.19
CA LYS A 70 14.95 3.66 15.19
C LYS A 70 14.30 2.29 15.07
N GLY A 71 14.62 1.57 14.00
CA GLY A 71 14.09 0.23 13.72
C GLY A 71 12.73 0.19 13.02
N ASP A 72 12.09 1.34 12.76
CA ASP A 72 10.78 1.40 12.09
C ASP A 72 10.79 0.70 10.74
N PHE A 73 11.80 0.99 9.91
CA PHE A 73 11.95 0.34 8.60
C PHE A 73 12.05 -1.17 8.75
N CYS A 74 12.87 -1.65 9.70
CA CYS A 74 12.99 -3.08 9.89
C CYS A 74 11.68 -3.71 10.37
N LEU A 75 10.92 -3.02 11.24
CA LEU A 75 9.66 -3.56 11.75
C LEU A 75 8.69 -3.80 10.59
N PHE A 76 8.62 -2.82 9.69
CA PHE A 76 7.82 -2.94 8.47
C PHE A 76 8.34 -4.06 7.55
N ALA A 77 9.65 -4.18 7.36
CA ALA A 77 10.25 -5.24 6.56
C ALA A 77 9.95 -6.65 7.11
N TYR A 78 10.05 -6.82 8.43
CA TYR A 78 9.69 -8.04 9.14
C TYR A 78 8.19 -8.34 8.99
N SER A 79 7.32 -7.36 9.27
CA SER A 79 5.88 -7.50 9.12
C SER A 79 5.48 -7.83 7.67
N ALA A 80 6.17 -7.29 6.67
CA ALA A 80 5.96 -7.61 5.26
C ALA A 80 6.34 -9.06 4.91
N ASP A 81 7.45 -9.59 5.45
CA ASP A 81 7.84 -11.00 5.26
C ASP A 81 6.82 -11.96 5.89
N ARG A 82 6.30 -11.62 7.08
CA ARG A 82 5.22 -12.39 7.73
C ARG A 82 3.92 -12.32 6.94
N LEU A 83 3.59 -11.14 6.44
CA LEU A 83 2.38 -10.91 5.67
C LEU A 83 2.39 -11.68 4.37
N ASP A 84 3.51 -11.66 3.65
CA ASP A 84 3.68 -12.43 2.43
C ASP A 84 3.48 -13.95 2.67
N LYS A 85 4.03 -14.50 3.77
CA LYS A 85 3.76 -15.90 4.15
C LYS A 85 2.27 -16.17 4.36
N ALA A 86 1.56 -15.26 5.03
CA ALA A 86 0.13 -15.39 5.27
C ALA A 86 -0.70 -15.27 3.98
N ILE A 87 -0.38 -14.32 3.10
CA ILE A 87 -1.01 -14.13 1.79
C ILE A 87 -0.85 -15.39 0.93
N ARG A 88 0.37 -15.93 0.86
CA ARG A 88 0.66 -17.15 0.11
C ARG A 88 -0.08 -18.36 0.68
N LYS A 89 -0.13 -18.50 2.01
CA LYS A 89 -0.89 -19.57 2.67
C LYS A 89 -2.40 -19.47 2.43
N ALA A 90 -2.92 -18.24 2.34
CA ALA A 90 -4.29 -17.96 1.94
C ALA A 90 -4.56 -18.22 0.44
N GLY A 91 -3.54 -18.56 -0.37
CA GLY A 91 -3.68 -18.92 -1.77
C GLY A 91 -3.60 -17.74 -2.74
N TYR A 92 -2.99 -16.63 -2.32
CA TYR A 92 -2.83 -15.41 -3.13
C TYR A 92 -1.36 -15.08 -3.37
N SER A 93 -1.11 -14.15 -4.27
CA SER A 93 0.22 -13.66 -4.66
C SER A 93 0.46 -12.26 -4.13
N THR A 94 1.43 -12.11 -3.23
CA THR A 94 1.89 -10.80 -2.74
C THR A 94 2.37 -9.95 -3.90
N LYS A 95 3.14 -10.55 -4.81
CA LYS A 95 3.69 -9.89 -6.00
C LYS A 95 2.60 -9.29 -6.89
N ASP A 96 1.54 -10.05 -7.16
CA ASP A 96 0.41 -9.54 -7.96
C ASP A 96 -0.46 -8.55 -7.19
N THR A 97 -0.51 -8.67 -5.86
CA THR A 97 -1.15 -7.67 -4.99
C THR A 97 -0.41 -6.34 -5.07
N MET A 98 0.93 -6.34 -5.03
CA MET A 98 1.73 -5.13 -5.20
C MET A 98 1.55 -4.50 -6.58
N THR A 99 1.49 -5.32 -7.64
CA THR A 99 1.15 -4.82 -8.99
C THR A 99 -0.26 -4.25 -9.07
N ALA A 100 -1.23 -4.76 -8.30
CA ALA A 100 -2.55 -4.14 -8.23
C ALA A 100 -2.51 -2.79 -7.52
N LEU A 101 -1.76 -2.69 -6.41
CA LEU A 101 -1.62 -1.48 -5.60
C LEU A 101 -0.85 -0.36 -6.34
N SER A 102 0.15 -0.71 -7.16
CA SER A 102 0.99 0.25 -7.89
C SER A 102 0.22 1.05 -8.95
N LYS A 103 -0.95 0.58 -9.40
CA LYS A 103 -1.71 1.20 -10.50
C LYS A 103 -2.19 2.62 -10.22
N SER A 104 -2.51 2.94 -8.97
CA SER A 104 -2.87 4.31 -8.54
C SER A 104 -3.04 4.40 -7.03
N TRP A 105 -2.98 5.62 -6.50
CA TRP A 105 -3.25 5.93 -5.10
C TRP A 105 -4.64 5.41 -4.64
N MET A 106 -5.62 5.43 -5.55
CA MET A 106 -6.98 4.97 -5.26
C MET A 106 -7.06 3.47 -4.97
N GLN A 107 -6.14 2.65 -5.46
CA GLN A 107 -6.19 1.21 -5.23
C GLN A 107 -6.03 0.89 -3.75
N PHE A 108 -5.05 1.49 -3.08
CA PHE A 108 -4.89 1.31 -1.63
C PHE A 108 -6.12 1.76 -0.83
N GLN A 109 -6.81 2.81 -1.29
CA GLN A 109 -8.07 3.25 -0.68
C GLN A 109 -9.20 2.24 -0.86
N VAL A 110 -9.26 1.52 -1.98
CA VAL A 110 -10.21 0.42 -2.19
C VAL A 110 -9.96 -0.70 -1.18
N TYR A 111 -8.71 -1.14 -1.01
CA TYR A 111 -8.37 -2.13 0.03
C TYR A 111 -8.67 -1.63 1.44
N SER A 112 -8.38 -0.36 1.75
CA SER A 112 -8.67 0.24 3.06
C SER A 112 -10.16 0.23 3.39
N ARG A 113 -11.04 0.54 2.42
CA ARG A 113 -12.50 0.48 2.60
C ARG A 113 -13.01 -0.92 2.89
N GLU A 114 -12.31 -1.93 2.42
CA GLU A 114 -12.59 -3.35 2.67
C GLU A 114 -11.95 -3.86 3.98
N GLY A 115 -11.42 -2.95 4.82
CA GLY A 115 -10.80 -3.30 6.11
C GLY A 115 -9.39 -3.89 5.99
N MET A 116 -8.75 -3.78 4.82
CA MET A 116 -7.43 -4.38 4.55
C MET A 116 -6.29 -3.35 4.58
N GLY A 117 -6.58 -2.10 4.93
CA GLY A 117 -5.60 -1.01 4.96
C GLY A 117 -4.44 -1.31 5.92
N GLU A 118 -4.77 -1.57 7.18
CA GLU A 118 -3.77 -1.93 8.21
C GLU A 118 -3.03 -3.23 7.86
N LEU A 119 -3.76 -4.21 7.33
CA LEU A 119 -3.17 -5.48 6.90
C LEU A 119 -2.09 -5.27 5.84
N LEU A 120 -2.34 -4.45 4.81
CA LEU A 120 -1.41 -4.22 3.71
C LEU A 120 -0.41 -3.10 3.97
N GLN A 121 -0.57 -2.35 5.06
CA GLN A 121 0.26 -1.20 5.40
C GLN A 121 1.77 -1.52 5.40
N PRO A 122 2.26 -2.68 5.89
CA PRO A 122 3.68 -2.99 5.86
C PRO A 122 4.27 -3.02 4.45
N LEU A 123 3.58 -3.66 3.51
CA LEU A 123 4.01 -3.75 2.11
C LEU A 123 3.87 -2.39 1.41
N TYR A 124 2.74 -1.71 1.63
CA TYR A 124 2.45 -0.45 0.97
C TYR A 124 3.43 0.64 1.39
N ALA A 125 3.67 0.83 2.69
CA ALA A 125 4.57 1.87 3.18
C ALA A 125 6.01 1.68 2.72
N LEU A 126 6.51 0.43 2.68
CA LEU A 126 7.83 0.13 2.12
C LEU A 126 7.92 0.50 0.63
N ALA A 127 6.86 0.28 -0.14
CA ALA A 127 6.86 0.61 -1.56
C ALA A 127 6.87 2.11 -1.86
N LEU A 128 6.59 2.97 -0.87
CA LEU A 128 6.61 4.43 -1.00
C LEU A 128 7.98 5.07 -0.77
N VAL A 129 9.02 4.27 -0.46
CA VAL A 129 10.40 4.78 -0.31
C VAL A 129 11.40 3.90 -1.08
N PRO A 130 12.50 4.45 -1.62
CA PRO A 130 13.45 3.71 -2.46
C PRO A 130 14.05 2.46 -1.79
N GLU A 131 14.46 2.57 -0.53
CA GLU A 131 15.07 1.48 0.24
C GLU A 131 14.07 0.33 0.45
N GLY A 132 12.80 0.67 0.67
CA GLY A 132 11.73 -0.30 0.84
C GLY A 132 11.38 -0.97 -0.49
N GLN A 133 11.35 -0.24 -1.60
CA GLN A 133 11.20 -0.80 -2.95
C GLN A 133 12.31 -1.83 -3.25
N GLN A 134 13.57 -1.50 -2.96
CA GLN A 134 14.70 -2.41 -3.14
C GLN A 134 14.55 -3.68 -2.30
N PHE A 135 14.16 -3.54 -1.03
CA PHE A 135 13.88 -4.68 -0.15
C PHE A 135 12.77 -5.57 -0.73
N LEU A 136 11.64 -4.98 -1.12
CA LEU A 136 10.49 -5.71 -1.66
C LEU A 136 10.83 -6.46 -2.96
N ILE A 137 11.64 -5.86 -3.84
CA ILE A 137 12.13 -6.50 -5.07
C ILE A 137 13.08 -7.66 -4.73
N LYS A 138 14.07 -7.45 -3.85
CA LYS A 138 15.02 -8.49 -3.40
C LYS A 138 14.30 -9.70 -2.81
N LYS A 139 13.21 -9.48 -2.08
CA LYS A 139 12.38 -10.55 -1.48
C LYS A 139 11.39 -11.19 -2.47
N GLY A 140 11.25 -10.64 -3.68
CA GLY A 140 10.32 -11.12 -4.70
C GLY A 140 8.87 -10.73 -4.44
N PHE A 141 8.62 -9.78 -3.52
CA PHE A 141 7.29 -9.29 -3.17
C PHE A 141 6.77 -8.22 -4.13
N MET A 142 7.64 -7.61 -4.93
CA MET A 142 7.32 -6.58 -5.90
C MET A 142 8.13 -6.77 -7.19
N ARG A 143 7.61 -6.28 -8.33
CA ARG A 143 8.35 -6.24 -9.59
C ARG A 143 9.13 -4.94 -9.73
N GLU A 144 10.19 -4.95 -10.52
CA GLU A 144 10.89 -3.72 -10.89
C GLU A 144 9.96 -2.77 -11.66
N GLU A 145 9.11 -3.30 -12.56
CA GLU A 145 8.17 -2.46 -13.32
C GLU A 145 7.08 -1.78 -12.45
N ASP A 146 6.84 -2.26 -11.22
CA ASP A 146 5.84 -1.67 -10.32
C ASP A 146 6.33 -0.39 -9.64
N VAL A 147 7.66 -0.15 -9.62
CA VAL A 147 8.29 1.01 -8.95
C VAL A 147 7.74 2.32 -9.47
N ALA A 148 7.66 2.49 -10.79
CA ALA A 148 7.16 3.72 -11.41
C ALA A 148 5.72 4.05 -10.99
N GLY A 149 4.89 3.03 -10.71
CA GLY A 149 3.54 3.20 -10.19
C GLY A 149 3.53 3.78 -8.78
N PHE A 150 4.37 3.26 -7.89
CA PHE A 150 4.50 3.79 -6.53
C PHE A 150 5.15 5.18 -6.49
N ASP A 151 6.15 5.44 -7.33
CA ASP A 151 6.76 6.78 -7.44
C ASP A 151 5.73 7.83 -7.89
N ALA A 152 4.85 7.47 -8.84
CA ALA A 152 3.75 8.33 -9.25
C ALA A 152 2.75 8.61 -8.10
N ILE A 153 2.51 7.63 -7.24
CA ILE A 153 1.68 7.80 -6.03
C ILE A 153 2.33 8.80 -5.07
N VAL A 154 3.63 8.65 -4.77
CA VAL A 154 4.36 9.56 -3.88
C VAL A 154 4.35 10.98 -4.44
N ALA A 155 4.60 11.14 -5.75
CA ALA A 155 4.55 12.44 -6.42
C ALA A 155 3.16 13.07 -6.33
N TYR A 156 2.10 12.29 -6.53
CA TYR A 156 0.72 12.75 -6.41
C TYR A 156 0.39 13.19 -4.98
N GLU A 157 0.78 12.43 -3.96
CA GLU A 157 0.57 12.81 -2.56
C GLU A 157 1.33 14.09 -2.20
N LYS A 158 2.55 14.27 -2.72
CA LYS A 158 3.31 15.51 -2.55
C LYS A 158 2.57 16.69 -3.16
N GLN A 159 2.07 16.56 -4.39
CA GLN A 159 1.27 17.61 -5.04
C GLN A 159 -0.01 17.94 -4.25
N LEU A 160 -0.71 16.94 -3.72
CA LEU A 160 -1.89 17.16 -2.87
C LEU A 160 -1.52 17.91 -1.58
N LYS A 161 -0.41 17.57 -0.93
CA LYS A 161 0.07 18.27 0.26
C LYS A 161 0.44 19.72 -0.05
N GLU A 162 1.13 19.97 -1.16
CA GLU A 162 1.49 21.31 -1.61
C GLU A 162 0.25 22.16 -1.93
N GLN A 163 -0.75 21.59 -2.61
CA GLN A 163 -2.03 22.26 -2.86
C GLN A 163 -2.77 22.57 -1.55
N ARG A 164 -2.80 21.64 -0.59
CA ARG A 164 -3.43 21.85 0.73
C ARG A 164 -2.70 22.89 1.58
N ASN A 165 -1.39 23.02 1.42
CA ASN A 165 -0.55 23.95 2.17
C ASN A 165 -0.40 25.32 1.50
N LYS A 166 -0.89 25.49 0.26
CA LYS A 166 -0.87 26.77 -0.44
C LYS A 166 -1.70 27.77 0.37
N LYS A 167 -1.04 28.79 0.92
CA LYS A 167 -1.72 29.92 1.54
C LYS A 167 -2.45 30.71 0.46
N PRO A 168 -3.71 31.11 0.67
CA PRO A 168 -4.40 32.00 -0.25
C PRO A 168 -3.65 33.34 -0.38
N SER A 169 -3.77 34.00 -1.53
CA SER A 169 -3.13 35.30 -1.73
C SER A 169 -3.69 36.33 -0.75
N ALA A 170 -2.82 37.17 -0.18
CA ALA A 170 -3.23 38.20 0.77
C ALA A 170 -4.25 39.17 0.15
N SER A 171 -4.15 39.45 -1.15
CA SER A 171 -5.09 40.28 -1.90
C SER A 171 -6.47 39.62 -2.01
N CYS A 172 -6.56 38.31 -2.27
CA CYS A 172 -7.84 37.60 -2.24
C CYS A 172 -8.46 37.65 -0.84
N VAL A 173 -7.68 37.33 0.20
CA VAL A 173 -8.18 37.30 1.58
C VAL A 173 -8.67 38.67 2.01
N GLN A 174 -7.94 39.76 1.71
CA GLN A 174 -8.38 41.12 2.00
C GLN A 174 -9.67 41.48 1.28
N SER A 175 -9.75 41.21 -0.03
CA SER A 175 -10.94 41.50 -0.84
C SER A 175 -12.17 40.76 -0.31
N LYS A 176 -12.06 39.45 -0.07
CA LYS A 176 -13.17 38.64 0.44
C LYS A 176 -13.51 38.90 1.90
N THR A 177 -12.53 39.31 2.72
CA THR A 177 -12.83 39.74 4.09
C THR A 177 -13.71 40.97 4.08
N ALA A 178 -13.44 41.95 3.21
CA ALA A 178 -14.29 43.13 3.07
C ALA A 178 -15.72 42.76 2.61
N GLU A 179 -15.84 41.84 1.65
CA GLU A 179 -17.12 41.34 1.15
C GLU A 179 -17.94 40.61 2.22
N TYR A 180 -17.29 39.75 3.02
CA TYR A 180 -17.95 38.98 4.09
C TYR A 180 -18.15 39.76 5.38
N SER A 181 -17.49 40.90 5.56
CA SER A 181 -17.58 41.69 6.81
C SER A 181 -19.03 42.08 7.14
N ALA A 182 -19.86 42.34 6.13
CA ALA A 182 -21.26 42.69 6.31
C ALA A 182 -22.16 41.52 6.75
N VAL A 183 -21.74 40.27 6.50
CA VAL A 183 -22.57 39.06 6.71
C VAL A 183 -22.03 38.18 7.85
N ALA A 184 -20.71 38.10 7.99
CA ALA A 184 -20.03 37.19 8.91
C ALA A 184 -19.32 37.92 10.08
N GLY A 185 -19.25 39.26 10.05
CA GLY A 185 -18.64 40.06 11.11
C GLY A 185 -17.23 39.56 11.48
N PRO A 186 -16.97 39.20 12.76
CA PRO A 186 -15.66 38.71 13.19
C PRO A 186 -15.16 37.44 12.48
N LEU A 187 -16.05 36.64 11.88
CA LEU A 187 -15.69 35.41 11.16
C LEU A 187 -15.30 35.65 9.69
N ALA A 188 -15.49 36.87 9.18
CA ALA A 188 -15.20 37.23 7.79
C ALA A 188 -13.77 36.87 7.33
N PRO A 189 -12.70 37.06 8.13
CA PRO A 189 -11.34 36.67 7.72
C PRO A 189 -11.17 35.16 7.53
N GLN A 190 -11.74 34.34 8.42
CA GLN A 190 -11.65 32.88 8.29
C GLN A 190 -12.45 32.35 7.10
N MET A 191 -13.65 32.90 6.88
CA MET A 191 -14.47 32.54 5.71
C MET A 191 -13.78 32.96 4.40
N ALA A 192 -13.19 34.16 4.36
CA ALA A 192 -12.43 34.65 3.24
C ALA A 192 -11.20 33.78 2.96
N GLU A 193 -10.48 33.35 4.00
CA GLU A 193 -9.33 32.46 3.88
C GLU A 193 -9.72 31.10 3.29
N GLN A 194 -10.81 30.49 3.78
CA GLN A 194 -11.31 29.22 3.22
C GLN A 194 -11.79 29.36 1.78
N TRP A 195 -12.55 30.42 1.48
CA TRP A 195 -13.02 30.68 0.12
C TRP A 195 -11.85 30.91 -0.83
N CYS A 196 -10.88 31.75 -0.46
CA CYS A 196 -9.70 32.01 -1.28
C CYS A 196 -8.79 30.79 -1.43
N LYS A 197 -8.74 29.92 -0.42
CA LYS A 197 -8.03 28.64 -0.52
C LYS A 197 -8.67 27.71 -1.55
N GLN A 198 -10.00 27.80 -1.72
CA GLN A 198 -10.76 26.96 -2.65
C GLN A 198 -10.89 27.55 -4.06
N TYR A 199 -11.02 28.87 -4.19
CA TYR A 199 -11.40 29.56 -5.44
C TYR A 199 -10.47 30.72 -5.84
N GLY A 200 -9.59 31.17 -4.96
CA GLY A 200 -8.81 32.41 -5.12
C GLY A 200 -7.45 32.24 -5.79
N GLN A 201 -7.38 31.43 -6.86
CA GLN A 201 -6.15 31.35 -7.67
C GLN A 201 -5.88 32.66 -8.41
#